data_AF-A0A0V8QDE6-F1
#
_entry.id   AF-A0A0V8QDE6-F1
#
_cell.length_a   1.000
_cell.length_b   1.000
_cell.length_c   1.000
_cell.angle_alpha   90.00
_cell.angle_beta   90.00
_cell.angle_gamma   90.00
#
_symmetry.space_group_name_H-M   'P 1'
#
loop_
_entity.id
_entity.type
_entity.pdbx_description
1 polymer ?
#
loop_
_entity_poly.entity_id
_entity_poly.type
_entity_poly.pdbx_seq_one_letter_code
_entity_poly.pdbx_strand_id
1 'polypeptide(L)'
;MINVSTFVYNSSKKTFNTVPQCSILELQKLPGRLEYIDGYLSIQYFGYELMGEQYHDDIIFLWNFIINGIQTYLEKKYVCIPFPGTTSELIIKGLPRNQLLFSIGQRKEVLPSTEFLNSLLSAADTFFNWIGENLQVETISKMKKNI
;
A
#
# COMPACT_ATOMS: atom_id res chain seq x y z
N MET A 1 -2.04 10.96 15.27
CA MET A 1 -1.05 9.94 14.90
C MET A 1 -1.65 9.05 13.84
N ILE A 2 -1.17 9.19 12.62
CA ILE A 2 -1.53 8.37 11.46
C ILE A 2 -0.49 7.25 11.32
N ASN A 3 -0.95 6.02 11.11
CA ASN A 3 -0.10 4.88 10.79
C ASN A 3 -0.56 4.27 9.47
N VAL A 4 0.40 4.01 8.59
CA VAL A 4 0.16 3.29 7.33
C VAL A 4 1.08 2.09 7.30
N SER A 5 0.52 0.92 7.06
CA SER A 5 1.26 -0.34 7.00
C SER A 5 0.80 -1.19 5.82
N THR A 6 1.73 -1.89 5.19
CA THR A 6 1.44 -2.80 4.08
C THR A 6 1.42 -4.24 4.59
N PHE A 7 0.39 -4.96 4.21
CA PHE A 7 0.22 -6.38 4.49
C PHE A 7 0.19 -7.16 3.18
N VAL A 8 0.83 -8.33 3.18
CA VAL A 8 0.90 -9.23 2.04
C VAL A 8 0.39 -10.61 2.45
N TYR A 9 -0.40 -11.22 1.57
CA TYR A 9 -0.95 -12.54 1.79
C TYR A 9 0.14 -13.62 1.68
N ASN A 10 0.24 -14.44 2.73
CA ASN A 10 1.11 -15.61 2.75
C ASN A 10 0.28 -16.86 2.47
N SER A 11 0.43 -17.41 1.27
CA SER A 11 -0.30 -18.61 0.84
C SER A 11 0.01 -19.87 1.68
N SER A 12 1.21 -19.96 2.24
CA SER A 12 1.63 -21.11 3.07
C SER A 12 0.96 -21.08 4.44
N LYS A 13 0.84 -19.89 5.03
CA LYS A 13 0.21 -19.68 6.35
C LYS A 13 -1.29 -19.38 6.26
N LYS A 14 -1.79 -19.06 5.07
CA LYS A 14 -3.16 -18.58 4.81
C LYS A 14 -3.52 -17.35 5.64
N THR A 15 -2.57 -16.43 5.80
CA THR A 15 -2.72 -15.21 6.60
C THR A 15 -2.04 -14.03 5.93
N PHE A 16 -2.54 -12.82 6.18
CA PHE A 16 -1.82 -11.59 5.87
C PHE A 16 -0.73 -11.32 6.91
N ASN A 17 0.44 -10.90 6.43
CA ASN A 17 1.59 -10.56 7.28
C ASN A 17 2.13 -9.19 6.89
N THR A 18 2.65 -8.45 7.86
CA THR A 18 3.33 -7.19 7.55
C THR A 18 4.56 -7.46 6.68
N VAL A 19 4.83 -6.55 5.75
CA VAL A 19 5.94 -6.64 4.80
C VAL A 19 7.30 -7.00 5.45
N PRO A 20 7.72 -6.39 6.59
CA PRO A 20 8.98 -6.77 7.25
C PRO A 20 9.06 -8.22 7.73
N GLN A 21 7.94 -8.92 7.81
CA GLN A 21 7.82 -10.29 8.33
C GLN A 21 7.61 -11.34 7.22
N CYS A 22 7.47 -10.92 5.97
CA CYS A 22 7.24 -11.81 4.84
C CYS A 22 8.54 -12.02 4.04
N SER A 23 8.88 -13.28 3.75
CA SER A 23 9.98 -13.59 2.83
C SER A 23 9.49 -13.53 1.39
N ILE A 24 10.18 -12.79 0.50
CA ILE A 24 9.80 -12.74 -0.92
C ILE A 24 9.84 -14.12 -1.58
N LEU A 25 10.70 -15.03 -1.07
CA LEU A 25 10.88 -16.37 -1.59
C LEU A 25 9.60 -17.21 -1.48
N GLU A 26 8.71 -16.88 -0.55
CA GLU A 26 7.41 -17.52 -0.40
C GLU A 26 6.41 -16.98 -1.44
N LEU A 27 6.50 -15.70 -1.80
CA LEU A 27 5.67 -15.05 -2.81
C LEU A 27 6.04 -15.50 -4.24
N GLN A 28 7.33 -15.70 -4.50
CA GLN A 28 7.84 -16.18 -5.79
C GLN A 28 7.52 -17.65 -6.09
N LYS A 29 7.00 -18.42 -5.14
CA LYS A 29 6.51 -19.78 -5.42
C LYS A 29 5.15 -19.77 -6.10
N LEU A 30 4.48 -18.61 -6.16
CA LEU A 30 3.24 -18.44 -6.90
C LEU A 30 3.53 -18.26 -8.40
N PRO A 31 2.77 -18.92 -9.30
CA PRO A 31 2.92 -18.73 -10.74
C PRO A 31 2.67 -17.25 -11.11
N GLY A 32 3.56 -16.63 -11.92
CA GLY A 32 3.53 -15.19 -12.27
C GLY A 32 4.51 -14.29 -11.51
N ARG A 33 5.15 -14.81 -10.44
CA ARG A 33 6.26 -14.31 -9.59
C ARG A 33 6.33 -12.86 -9.10
N LEU A 34 5.73 -11.87 -9.76
CA LEU A 34 5.53 -10.48 -9.30
C LEU A 34 4.35 -9.80 -10.03
N GLU A 35 3.66 -10.49 -10.93
CA GLU A 35 2.54 -9.92 -11.70
C GLU A 35 1.32 -9.60 -10.85
N TYR A 36 1.17 -10.27 -9.70
CA TYR A 36 0.10 -10.04 -8.75
C TYR A 36 0.59 -10.42 -7.34
N ILE A 37 0.60 -9.47 -6.41
CA ILE A 37 0.87 -9.73 -5.00
C ILE A 37 -0.37 -9.37 -4.20
N ASP A 38 -1.11 -10.38 -3.76
CA ASP A 38 -2.29 -10.17 -2.92
C ASP A 38 -1.90 -9.52 -1.59
N GLY A 39 -2.50 -8.37 -1.27
CA GLY A 39 -2.17 -7.57 -0.11
C GLY A 39 -3.11 -6.40 0.09
N TYR A 40 -2.96 -5.70 1.21
CA TYR A 40 -3.76 -4.51 1.51
C TYR A 40 -2.96 -3.45 2.27
N LEU A 41 -3.51 -2.23 2.26
CA LEU A 41 -3.04 -1.12 3.08
C LEU A 41 -3.88 -1.01 4.34
N SER A 42 -3.23 -1.08 5.49
CA SER A 42 -3.84 -0.66 6.75
C SER A 42 -3.54 0.81 6.96
N ILE A 43 -4.59 1.64 7.02
CA ILE A 43 -4.49 3.06 7.38
C ILE A 43 -5.25 3.25 8.68
N GLN A 44 -4.55 3.73 9.71
CA GLN A 44 -5.13 3.96 11.03
C GLN A 44 -4.91 5.41 11.47
N TYR A 45 -5.89 5.97 12.17
CA TYR A 45 -5.81 7.30 12.76
C TYR A 45 -6.18 7.22 14.24
N PHE A 46 -5.22 7.53 15.12
CA PHE A 46 -5.35 7.34 16.58
C PHE A 46 -5.82 5.91 16.97
N GLY A 47 -5.35 4.90 16.23
CA GLY A 47 -5.68 3.49 16.45
C GLY A 47 -7.01 3.03 15.84
N TYR A 48 -7.80 3.94 15.25
CA TYR A 48 -9.02 3.59 14.53
C TYR A 48 -8.71 3.26 13.07
N GLU A 49 -9.21 2.13 12.58
CA GLU A 49 -9.04 1.73 11.19
C GLU A 49 -9.87 2.61 10.23
N LEU A 50 -9.18 3.28 9.31
CA LEU A 50 -9.79 4.01 8.20
C LEU A 50 -9.91 3.10 6.96
N MET A 51 -8.88 2.32 6.68
CA MET A 51 -8.79 1.37 5.57
C MET A 51 -8.03 0.11 6.05
N GLY A 52 -8.45 -1.06 5.58
CA GLY A 52 -7.91 -2.34 6.03
C GLY A 52 -8.17 -3.49 5.04
N GLU A 53 -8.17 -4.72 5.56
CA GLU A 53 -8.16 -5.98 4.80
C GLU A 53 -9.32 -6.14 3.81
N GLN A 54 -10.48 -5.52 4.07
CA GLN A 54 -11.61 -5.54 3.16
C GLN A 54 -11.33 -4.88 1.79
N TYR A 55 -10.22 -4.16 1.67
CA TYR A 55 -9.75 -3.52 0.44
C TYR A 55 -8.44 -4.16 -0.08
N HIS A 56 -8.24 -5.47 0.14
CA HIS A 56 -7.12 -6.20 -0.44
C HIS A 56 -7.27 -6.36 -1.96
N ASP A 57 -6.14 -6.30 -2.65
CA ASP A 57 -6.01 -6.55 -4.09
C ASP A 57 -4.50 -6.71 -4.41
N ASP A 58 -4.11 -6.57 -5.68
CA ASP A 58 -2.71 -6.42 -6.06
C ASP A 58 -2.09 -5.19 -5.38
N ILE A 59 -1.27 -5.46 -4.37
CA ILE A 59 -0.69 -4.42 -3.52
C ILE A 59 0.33 -3.56 -4.26
N ILE A 60 0.98 -4.08 -5.31
CA ILE A 60 1.87 -3.28 -6.16
C ILE A 60 1.04 -2.25 -6.93
N PHE A 61 -0.04 -2.71 -7.55
CA PHE A 61 -0.94 -1.86 -8.31
C PHE A 61 -1.64 -0.82 -7.43
N LEU A 62 -2.08 -1.24 -6.24
CA LEU A 62 -2.69 -0.35 -5.25
C LEU A 62 -1.73 0.77 -4.83
N TRP A 63 -0.47 0.44 -4.51
CA TRP A 63 0.53 1.46 -4.18
C TRP A 63 0.79 2.43 -5.33
N ASN A 64 0.89 1.93 -6.57
CA ASN A 64 1.08 2.78 -7.76
C ASN A 64 -0.08 3.78 -7.91
N PHE A 65 -1.32 3.33 -7.74
CA PHE A 65 -2.48 4.24 -7.78
C PHE A 65 -2.44 5.29 -6.68
N ILE A 66 -2.11 4.90 -5.45
CA ILE A 66 -2.01 5.83 -4.33
C ILE A 66 -0.94 6.89 -4.60
N ILE A 67 0.25 6.51 -5.07
CA ILE A 67 1.35 7.44 -5.37
C ILE A 67 0.95 8.40 -6.50
N ASN A 68 0.44 7.88 -7.61
CA ASN A 68 -0.04 8.70 -8.73
C ASN A 68 -1.19 9.63 -8.29
N GLY A 69 -2.04 9.15 -7.38
CA GLY A 69 -3.11 9.91 -6.79
C GLY A 69 -2.63 11.03 -5.88
N ILE A 70 -1.56 10.81 -5.11
CA ILE A 70 -0.89 11.85 -4.32
C ILE A 70 -0.34 12.93 -5.26
N GLN A 71 0.33 12.57 -6.36
CA GLN A 71 0.81 13.55 -7.35
C GLN A 71 -0.34 14.40 -7.89
N THR A 72 -1.44 13.75 -8.30
CA THR A 72 -2.66 14.43 -8.77
C THR A 72 -3.25 15.35 -7.70
N TYR A 73 -3.29 14.90 -6.45
CA TYR A 73 -3.75 15.69 -5.31
C TYR A 73 -2.87 16.92 -5.07
N LEU A 74 -1.55 16.80 -5.17
CA LEU A 74 -0.65 17.92 -4.95
C LEU A 74 -0.93 19.07 -5.94
N GLU A 75 -1.25 18.73 -7.19
CA GLU A 75 -1.62 19.66 -8.26
C GLU A 75 -3.05 20.23 -8.11
N LYS A 76 -4.05 19.36 -7.95
CA LYS A 76 -5.46 19.72 -8.07
C LYS A 76 -6.18 19.90 -6.74
N LYS A 77 -5.53 19.54 -5.62
CA LYS A 77 -6.13 19.42 -4.28
C LYS A 77 -7.33 18.49 -4.24
N TYR A 78 -7.43 17.57 -5.19
CA TYR A 78 -8.48 16.58 -5.29
C TYR A 78 -7.99 15.37 -6.09
N VAL A 79 -8.29 14.17 -5.59
CA VAL A 79 -8.15 12.93 -6.34
C VAL A 79 -9.26 11.98 -5.93
N CYS A 80 -9.75 11.21 -6.90
CA CYS A 80 -10.62 10.06 -6.70
C CYS A 80 -9.95 8.85 -7.36
N ILE A 81 -9.76 7.78 -6.60
CA ILE A 81 -9.12 6.53 -7.02
C ILE A 81 -10.17 5.42 -6.93
N PRO A 82 -10.64 4.86 -8.06
CA PRO A 82 -11.55 3.72 -8.04
C PRO A 82 -10.82 2.47 -7.54
N PHE A 83 -11.46 1.70 -6.66
CA PHE A 83 -10.95 0.39 -6.27
C PHE A 83 -11.42 -0.69 -7.25
N PRO A 84 -10.51 -1.49 -7.84
CA PRO A 84 -10.90 -2.58 -8.73
C PRO A 84 -11.85 -3.55 -8.02
N GLY A 85 -12.80 -4.11 -8.78
CA GLY A 85 -13.72 -5.13 -8.28
C GLY A 85 -14.76 -4.66 -7.25
N THR A 86 -14.81 -3.37 -6.90
CA THR A 86 -15.80 -2.82 -5.95
C THR A 86 -16.44 -1.54 -6.48
N THR A 87 -17.55 -1.11 -5.86
CA THR A 87 -18.13 0.22 -6.08
C THR A 87 -17.50 1.28 -5.19
N SER A 88 -16.43 0.96 -4.47
CA SER A 88 -15.78 1.89 -3.55
C SER A 88 -14.76 2.74 -4.29
N GLU A 89 -14.68 4.00 -3.86
CA GLU A 89 -13.69 4.95 -4.34
C GLU A 89 -12.97 5.52 -3.14
N LEU A 90 -11.64 5.70 -3.25
CA LEU A 90 -10.86 6.47 -2.32
C LEU A 90 -10.76 7.90 -2.81
N ILE A 91 -11.22 8.83 -1.99
CA ILE A 91 -11.21 10.25 -2.28
C ILE A 91 -10.29 10.95 -1.29
N ILE A 92 -9.38 11.77 -1.81
CA ILE A 92 -8.60 12.73 -1.03
C ILE A 92 -8.93 14.12 -1.55
N LYS A 93 -9.51 14.96 -0.69
CA LYS A 93 -9.90 16.34 -1.03
C LYS A 93 -9.28 17.32 -0.07
N GLY A 94 -8.60 18.34 -0.59
CA GLY A 94 -7.95 19.36 0.22
C GLY A 94 -8.99 20.23 0.92
N LEU A 95 -8.68 20.59 2.17
CA LEU A 95 -9.46 21.51 3.00
C LEU A 95 -8.54 22.66 3.47
N PRO A 96 -9.12 23.78 3.95
CA PRO A 96 -8.34 24.86 4.55
C PRO A 96 -7.50 24.39 5.74
N ARG A 97 -6.51 25.21 6.16
CA ARG A 97 -5.71 25.00 7.37
C ARG A 97 -4.92 23.68 7.42
N ASN A 98 -4.34 23.29 6.29
CA ASN A 98 -3.52 22.08 6.16
C ASN A 98 -4.27 20.79 6.55
N GLN A 99 -5.55 20.72 6.18
CA GLN A 99 -6.40 19.54 6.37
C GLN A 99 -6.78 18.93 5.02
N LEU A 100 -7.18 17.67 5.05
CA LEU A 100 -7.80 16.99 3.92
C LEU A 100 -8.97 16.13 4.43
N LEU A 101 -9.93 15.91 3.56
CA LEU A 101 -10.95 14.88 3.72
C LEU A 101 -10.42 13.60 3.06
N PHE A 102 -10.29 12.54 3.84
CA PHE A 102 -10.11 11.18 3.37
C PHE A 102 -11.47 10.49 3.37
N SER A 103 -11.82 9.80 2.29
CA SER A 103 -13.07 9.04 2.19
C SER A 103 -12.82 7.73 1.46
N ILE A 104 -13.37 6.63 1.98
CA ILE A 104 -13.38 5.33 1.32
C ILE A 104 -14.63 4.55 1.71
N GLY A 105 -15.39 4.07 0.72
CA GLY A 105 -16.72 3.49 0.95
C GLY A 105 -17.63 4.47 1.71
N GLN A 106 -18.10 4.06 2.89
CA GLN A 106 -18.93 4.91 3.77
C GLN A 106 -18.10 5.72 4.79
N ARG A 107 -16.80 5.45 4.93
CA ARG A 107 -15.96 6.16 5.89
C ARG A 107 -15.53 7.51 5.34
N LYS A 108 -15.56 8.53 6.19
CA LYS A 108 -15.11 9.90 5.91
C LYS A 108 -14.42 10.44 7.14
N GLU A 109 -13.20 10.93 7.00
CA GLU A 109 -12.40 11.45 8.10
C GLU A 109 -11.62 12.70 7.66
N VAL A 110 -11.55 13.71 8.53
CA VAL A 110 -10.73 14.90 8.30
C VAL A 110 -9.37 14.71 8.97
N LEU A 111 -8.31 14.76 8.17
CA LEU A 111 -6.95 14.42 8.60
C LEU A 111 -6.00 15.61 8.41
N PRO A 112 -4.95 15.73 9.24
CA PRO A 112 -3.85 16.65 8.98
C PRO A 112 -3.12 16.26 7.68
N SER A 113 -3.12 17.14 6.68
CA SER A 113 -2.65 16.84 5.33
C SER A 113 -1.19 16.40 5.29
N THR A 114 -0.30 17.17 5.95
CA THR A 114 1.14 16.85 5.96
C THR A 114 1.41 15.51 6.64
N GLU A 115 0.76 15.23 7.77
CA GLU A 115 0.96 13.96 8.51
C GLU A 115 0.46 12.78 7.66
N PHE A 116 -0.70 12.91 7.03
CA PHE A 116 -1.28 11.84 6.21
C PHE A 116 -0.42 11.52 4.99
N LEU A 117 -0.03 12.54 4.21
CA LEU A 117 0.78 12.35 3.02
C LEU A 117 2.17 11.80 3.34
N ASN A 118 2.81 12.31 4.39
CA ASN A 118 4.12 11.80 4.82
C ASN A 118 4.03 10.33 5.27
N SER A 119 2.96 9.96 5.98
CA SER A 119 2.74 8.57 6.41
C SER A 119 2.54 7.63 5.22
N LEU A 120 1.75 8.04 4.22
CA LEU A 120 1.57 7.28 2.98
C LEU A 120 2.89 7.10 2.24
N LEU A 121 3.65 8.17 2.02
CA LEU A 121 4.91 8.13 1.29
C LEU A 121 5.98 7.30 2.03
N SER A 122 6.06 7.41 3.35
CA SER A 122 6.99 6.62 4.17
C SER A 122 6.66 5.13 4.13
N ALA A 123 5.38 4.76 4.17
CA ALA A 123 4.96 3.37 4.06
C ALA A 123 5.17 2.81 2.64
N ALA A 124 4.96 3.63 1.61
CA ALA A 124 5.28 3.27 0.22
C ALA A 124 6.77 2.99 0.06
N ASP A 125 7.62 3.90 0.54
CA ASP A 125 9.08 3.73 0.50
C ASP A 125 9.52 2.44 1.20
N THR A 126 8.97 2.18 2.39
CA THR A 126 9.22 0.92 3.12
C THR A 126 8.87 -0.32 2.28
N PHE A 127 7.71 -0.29 1.61
CA PHE A 127 7.26 -1.40 0.77
C PHE A 127 8.15 -1.60 -0.47
N PHE A 128 8.43 -0.53 -1.22
CA PHE A 128 9.23 -0.63 -2.44
C PHE A 128 10.70 -0.94 -2.17
N ASN A 129 11.26 -0.45 -1.06
CA ASN A 129 12.59 -0.86 -0.61
C ASN A 129 12.62 -2.34 -0.25
N TRP A 130 11.60 -2.83 0.48
CA TRP A 130 11.50 -4.26 0.75
C TRP A 130 11.40 -5.09 -0.55
N ILE A 131 10.61 -4.68 -1.55
CA ILE A 131 10.61 -5.36 -2.86
C ILE A 131 12.01 -5.32 -3.48
N GLY A 132 12.63 -4.14 -3.58
CA GLY A 132 13.90 -3.93 -4.25
C GLY A 132 15.06 -4.73 -3.65
N GLU A 133 15.21 -4.70 -2.32
CA GLU A 133 16.23 -5.48 -1.59
C GLU A 133 16.09 -6.98 -1.86
N ASN A 134 14.86 -7.46 -1.82
CA ASN A 134 14.56 -8.88 -1.98
C ASN A 134 14.76 -9.38 -3.43
N LEU A 135 14.58 -8.52 -4.44
CA LEU A 135 14.91 -8.85 -5.85
C LEU A 135 16.44 -8.92 -6.10
N GLN A 136 17.22 -8.08 -5.42
CA GLN A 136 18.69 -8.09 -5.55
C GLN A 136 19.32 -9.35 -4.94
N VAL A 137 18.82 -9.81 -3.79
CA VAL A 137 19.29 -11.04 -3.11
C VAL A 137 19.09 -12.29 -3.99
N GLU A 138 17.98 -12.37 -4.74
CA GLU A 138 17.72 -13.49 -5.65
C GLU A 138 18.71 -13.52 -6.81
N THR A 139 19.04 -12.36 -7.39
CA THR A 139 19.97 -12.22 -8.51
C THR A 139 21.36 -12.74 -8.13
N ILE A 140 21.83 -12.41 -6.92
CA ILE A 140 23.10 -12.90 -6.38
C ILE A 140 23.04 -14.41 -6.06
N SER A 141 21.93 -14.91 -5.51
CA SER A 141 21.78 -16.34 -5.19
C SER A 141 21.71 -17.23 -6.44
N LYS A 142 21.13 -16.76 -7.55
CA LYS A 142 21.12 -17.50 -8.83
C LYS A 142 22.51 -17.55 -9.45
N MET A 143 23.28 -16.47 -9.38
CA MET A 143 24.67 -16.46 -9.86
C MET A 143 25.57 -17.45 -9.10
N LYS A 144 25.41 -17.58 -7.77
CA LYS A 144 26.18 -18.52 -6.95
C LYS A 144 25.83 -20.00 -7.15
N LYS A 145 24.68 -20.33 -7.73
CA LYS A 145 24.27 -21.73 -8.02
C LYS A 145 24.75 -22.23 -9.38
N ASN A 146 25.23 -21.32 -10.25
CA ASN A 146 25.67 -21.62 -11.61
C ASN A 146 27.21 -21.54 -11.76
N ILE A 147 27.93 -21.49 -10.64
CA ILE A 147 29.40 -21.59 -10.52
C ILE A 147 29.67 -22.83 -9.66
#